data_AF-A0AB33UHC5-F1
#
_entry.id   AF-A0AB33UHC5-F1
#
_cell.length_a   1.000
_cell.length_b   1.000
_cell.length_c   1.000
_cell.angle_alpha   90.00
_cell.angle_beta   90.00
_cell.angle_gamma   90.00
#
_symmetry.space_group_name_H-M   'P 1'
#
loop_
_entity.id
_entity.type
_entity.pdbx_description
1 polymer ?
#
loop_
_entity_poly.entity_id
_entity_poly.type
_entity_poly.pdbx_seq_one_letter_code
_entity_poly.pdbx_strand_id
1 'polypeptide(L)'
;MARQRKVIELFNNLFASGFHLGEIVDFLKRSQLLADPYTQVLADGLLAGKPFSSLLADLRFSDAVVTQVALAEVHGNTSLSLSHIQSYLENVSKVRKKLIEVATYPVILLGFLLLIMLGLKNYLLPQLEEGNAATVLINHLPTIFLSLSGLSLVAVLAGMVWFRKTSKIKAFSRLAALPFFGKLLQTYLTAYYAREWGSLIGQGLDLPQIVGLMQEQQSQLFREIGQDLEQSLSNGQSFHEHIKTYAFFKRELSLIVEYGQVKSKLGSELTVYAAECWEDFFSRVNRAMQLIQPLVFLFVALMVVLIYAAMLLPIYQNMEL
;
A
#
# COMPACT_ATOMS: atom_id res chain seq x y z
N MET A 1 -11.19 -4.98 -2.12
CA MET A 1 -11.18 -4.27 -0.82
C MET A 1 -12.47 -4.41 -0.03
N ALA A 2 -13.57 -3.68 -0.26
CA ALA A 2 -14.78 -3.83 0.58
C ALA A 2 -15.35 -5.26 0.59
N ARG A 3 -15.35 -5.92 -0.58
CA ARG A 3 -15.72 -7.34 -0.72
C ARG A 3 -14.74 -8.29 -0.02
N GLN A 4 -13.43 -8.06 -0.17
CA GLN A 4 -12.38 -8.85 0.49
C GLN A 4 -12.45 -8.75 2.02
N ARG A 5 -12.73 -7.55 2.54
CA ARG A 5 -13.00 -7.36 3.98
C ARG A 5 -14.20 -8.21 4.41
N LYS A 6 -15.31 -8.15 3.68
CA LYS A 6 -16.51 -8.95 3.99
C LYS A 6 -16.21 -10.45 3.98
N VAL A 7 -15.39 -10.93 3.04
CA VAL A 7 -14.94 -12.34 3.01
C VAL A 7 -14.20 -12.67 4.30
N ILE A 8 -13.16 -11.92 4.67
CA ILE A 8 -12.39 -12.19 5.90
C ILE A 8 -13.25 -12.07 7.15
N GLU A 9 -14.13 -11.08 7.24
CA GLU A 9 -15.07 -10.89 8.35
C GLU A 9 -15.99 -12.11 8.53
N LEU A 10 -16.56 -12.63 7.43
CA LEU A 10 -17.41 -13.83 7.47
C LEU A 10 -16.62 -15.08 7.86
N PHE A 11 -15.44 -15.28 7.28
CA PHE A 11 -14.58 -16.42 7.64
C PHE A 11 -14.15 -16.34 9.11
N ASN A 12 -13.74 -15.16 9.59
CA ASN A 12 -13.35 -14.96 10.99
C ASN A 12 -14.50 -15.30 11.94
N ASN A 13 -15.70 -14.78 11.68
CA ASN A 13 -16.88 -15.04 12.51
C ASN A 13 -17.28 -16.52 12.52
N LEU A 14 -17.23 -17.19 11.37
CA LEU A 14 -17.62 -18.60 11.26
C LEU A 14 -16.55 -19.53 11.87
N PHE A 15 -15.26 -19.26 11.65
CA PHE A 15 -14.19 -20.00 12.35
C PHE A 15 -14.26 -19.81 13.87
N ALA A 16 -14.53 -18.59 14.35
CA ALA A 16 -14.75 -18.33 15.77
C ALA A 16 -16.00 -19.05 16.32
N SER A 17 -16.96 -19.36 15.46
CA SER A 17 -18.15 -20.15 15.78
C SER A 17 -17.93 -21.66 15.68
N GLY A 18 -16.70 -22.11 15.37
CA GLY A 18 -16.33 -23.52 15.29
C GLY A 18 -16.52 -24.19 13.93
N PHE A 19 -16.87 -23.45 12.88
CA PHE A 19 -17.03 -24.02 11.53
C PHE A 19 -15.67 -24.35 10.91
N HIS A 20 -15.60 -25.48 10.21
CA HIS A 20 -14.46 -25.85 9.38
C HIS A 20 -14.56 -25.25 7.97
N LEU A 21 -13.43 -25.19 7.25
CA LEU A 21 -13.32 -24.53 5.95
C LEU A 21 -14.41 -24.95 4.95
N GLY A 22 -14.70 -26.25 4.86
CA GLY A 22 -15.74 -26.75 3.96
C GLY A 22 -17.15 -26.33 4.34
N GLU A 23 -17.47 -26.36 5.64
CA GLU A 23 -18.76 -25.93 6.16
C GLU A 23 -18.97 -24.42 5.94
N ILE A 24 -17.91 -23.63 6.08
CA ILE A 24 -17.93 -22.19 5.79
C ILE A 24 -18.29 -21.95 4.33
N VAL A 25 -17.60 -22.61 3.39
CA VAL A 25 -17.84 -22.42 1.96
C VAL A 25 -19.27 -22.82 1.58
N ASP A 26 -19.76 -23.95 2.11
CA ASP A 26 -21.12 -24.43 1.81
C ASP A 26 -22.19 -23.52 2.44
N PHE A 27 -21.97 -23.04 3.66
CA PHE A 27 -22.82 -22.05 4.32
C PHE A 27 -22.86 -20.73 3.54
N LEU A 28 -21.72 -20.23 3.07
CA LEU A 28 -21.63 -18.99 2.30
C LEU A 28 -22.33 -19.10 0.94
N LYS A 29 -22.25 -20.28 0.31
CA LYS A 29 -22.97 -20.58 -0.93
C LYS A 29 -24.49 -20.58 -0.72
N ARG A 30 -24.98 -21.15 0.39
CA ARG A 30 -26.42 -21.23 0.71
C ARG A 30 -27.01 -19.90 1.19
N SER A 31 -26.26 -19.17 2.02
CA SER A 31 -26.73 -17.93 2.65
C SER A 31 -26.75 -16.72 1.72
N GLN A 32 -26.11 -16.82 0.54
CA GLN A 32 -25.97 -15.72 -0.43
C GLN A 32 -25.36 -14.44 0.17
N LEU A 33 -24.60 -14.56 1.26
CA LEU A 33 -23.90 -13.44 1.89
C LEU A 33 -22.74 -12.94 1.02
N LEU A 34 -22.25 -13.77 0.10
CA LEU A 34 -21.25 -13.44 -0.92
C LEU A 34 -21.83 -13.66 -2.31
N ALA A 35 -21.36 -12.90 -3.29
CA ALA A 35 -21.78 -13.04 -4.68
C ALA A 35 -21.32 -14.40 -5.26
N ASP A 36 -22.14 -15.00 -6.12
CA ASP A 36 -21.94 -16.36 -6.67
C ASP A 36 -20.56 -16.60 -7.29
N PRO A 37 -19.93 -15.66 -8.02
CA PRO A 37 -18.59 -15.91 -8.56
C PRO A 37 -17.53 -16.18 -7.48
N TYR A 38 -17.69 -15.61 -6.28
CA TYR A 38 -16.76 -15.84 -5.17
C TYR A 38 -16.97 -17.20 -4.52
N THR A 39 -18.23 -17.57 -4.27
CA THR A 39 -18.56 -18.86 -3.66
C THR A 39 -18.26 -20.02 -4.60
N GLN A 40 -18.40 -19.83 -5.91
CA GLN A 40 -17.97 -20.79 -6.93
C GLN A 40 -16.46 -21.02 -6.90
N VAL A 41 -15.64 -19.94 -6.96
CA VAL A 41 -14.18 -20.06 -6.88
C VAL A 41 -13.73 -20.75 -5.60
N LEU A 42 -14.36 -20.43 -4.46
CA LEU A 42 -14.08 -21.09 -3.18
C LEU A 42 -14.45 -22.58 -3.19
N ALA A 43 -15.62 -22.93 -3.73
CA ALA A 43 -16.09 -24.31 -3.80
C ALA A 43 -15.23 -25.16 -4.75
N ASP A 44 -14.93 -24.64 -5.95
CA ASP A 44 -14.12 -25.34 -6.95
C ASP A 44 -12.69 -25.56 -6.47
N GLY A 45 -12.10 -24.54 -5.83
CA GLY A 45 -10.76 -24.64 -5.25
C GLY A 45 -10.70 -25.62 -4.07
N LEU A 46 -11.76 -25.68 -3.24
CA LEU A 46 -11.86 -26.64 -2.14
C LEU A 46 -12.00 -28.07 -2.65
N LEU A 47 -12.83 -28.30 -3.68
CA LEU A 47 -12.97 -29.60 -4.35
C LEU A 47 -11.64 -30.06 -4.97
N ALA A 48 -10.81 -29.13 -5.42
CA ALA A 48 -9.46 -29.40 -5.92
C ALA A 48 -8.41 -29.61 -4.80
N GLY A 49 -8.80 -29.55 -3.52
CA GLY A 49 -7.91 -29.75 -2.38
C GLY A 49 -6.92 -28.60 -2.12
N LYS A 50 -7.21 -27.39 -2.63
CA LYS A 50 -6.34 -26.22 -2.39
C LYS A 50 -6.41 -25.78 -0.92
N PRO A 51 -5.29 -25.33 -0.33
CA PRO A 51 -5.30 -24.71 0.99
C PRO A 51 -6.04 -23.37 0.96
N PHE A 52 -6.53 -22.91 2.12
CA PHE A 52 -7.31 -21.69 2.27
C PHE A 52 -6.56 -20.45 1.76
N SER A 53 -5.26 -20.36 2.04
CA SER A 53 -4.38 -19.31 1.50
C SER A 53 -4.42 -19.22 -0.03
N SER A 54 -4.41 -20.36 -0.72
CA SER A 54 -4.50 -20.42 -2.19
C SER A 54 -5.88 -19.99 -2.70
N LEU A 55 -6.95 -20.33 -1.98
CA LEU A 55 -8.29 -19.84 -2.30
C LEU A 55 -8.36 -18.30 -2.22
N LEU A 56 -7.72 -17.70 -1.22
CA LEU A 56 -7.64 -16.24 -1.11
C LEU A 56 -6.80 -15.62 -2.24
N ALA A 57 -5.74 -16.29 -2.69
CA ALA A 57 -4.96 -15.86 -3.84
C ALA A 57 -5.81 -15.80 -5.12
N ASP A 58 -6.64 -16.83 -5.36
CA ASP A 58 -7.58 -16.89 -6.49
C ASP A 58 -8.63 -15.75 -6.42
N LEU A 59 -9.02 -15.35 -5.20
CA LEU A 59 -9.88 -14.19 -4.94
C LEU A 59 -9.15 -12.83 -4.98
N ARG A 60 -7.93 -12.79 -5.54
CA ARG A 60 -7.12 -11.57 -5.75
C ARG A 60 -6.76 -10.83 -4.47
N PHE A 61 -6.64 -11.53 -3.34
CA PHE A 61 -6.08 -10.95 -2.12
C PHE A 61 -4.59 -10.59 -2.34
N SER A 62 -4.08 -9.65 -1.53
CA SER A 62 -2.66 -9.29 -1.61
C SER A 62 -1.78 -10.43 -1.08
N ASP A 63 -0.57 -10.54 -1.62
CA ASP A 63 0.42 -11.55 -1.17
C ASP A 63 0.66 -11.49 0.34
N ALA A 64 0.57 -10.30 0.95
CA ALA A 64 0.68 -10.12 2.39
C ALA A 64 -0.45 -10.80 3.17
N VAL A 65 -1.70 -10.74 2.69
CA VAL A 65 -2.83 -11.43 3.33
C VAL A 65 -2.75 -12.92 3.09
N VAL A 66 -2.41 -13.34 1.86
CA VAL A 66 -2.21 -14.75 1.51
C VAL A 66 -1.14 -15.39 2.39
N THR A 67 0.00 -14.71 2.57
CA THR A 67 1.12 -15.18 3.40
C THR A 67 0.70 -15.31 4.88
N GLN A 68 -0.01 -14.32 5.44
CA GLN A 68 -0.52 -14.38 6.82
C GLN A 68 -1.43 -15.58 7.06
N VAL A 69 -2.30 -15.90 6.09
CA VAL A 69 -3.18 -17.07 6.19
C VAL A 69 -2.39 -18.35 6.02
N ALA A 70 -1.47 -18.43 5.05
CA ALA A 70 -0.63 -19.61 4.83
C ALA A 70 0.19 -19.97 6.08
N LEU A 71 0.81 -18.99 6.72
CA LEU A 71 1.54 -19.19 7.98
C LEU A 71 0.61 -19.68 9.10
N ALA A 72 -0.61 -19.13 9.18
CA ALA A 72 -1.58 -19.53 10.19
C ALA A 72 -2.20 -20.90 9.94
N GLU A 73 -2.28 -21.37 8.70
CA GLU A 73 -2.72 -22.73 8.35
C GLU A 73 -1.72 -23.79 8.83
N VAL A 74 -0.42 -23.51 8.71
CA VAL A 74 0.64 -24.47 9.13
C VAL A 74 0.75 -24.55 10.66
N HIS A 75 0.58 -23.43 11.37
CA HIS A 75 0.82 -23.36 12.83
C HIS A 75 -0.43 -23.27 13.70
N GLY A 76 -1.62 -23.27 13.10
CA GLY A 76 -2.88 -23.49 13.82
C GLY A 76 -3.49 -22.27 14.51
N ASN A 77 -2.99 -21.05 14.26
CA ASN A 77 -3.55 -19.83 14.84
C ASN A 77 -4.35 -18.99 13.82
N THR A 78 -5.18 -19.66 13.02
CA THR A 78 -5.96 -19.03 11.94
C THR A 78 -6.94 -17.97 12.46
N SER A 79 -7.56 -18.17 13.63
CA SER A 79 -8.50 -17.19 14.19
C SER A 79 -7.81 -15.86 14.56
N LEU A 80 -6.67 -15.89 15.24
CA LEU A 80 -5.93 -14.66 15.57
C LEU A 80 -5.39 -13.98 14.31
N SER A 81 -4.88 -14.76 13.34
CA SER A 81 -4.42 -14.21 12.06
C SER A 81 -5.57 -13.53 11.32
N LEU A 82 -6.75 -14.16 11.24
CA LEU A 82 -7.94 -13.58 10.61
C LEU A 82 -8.42 -12.31 11.31
N SER A 83 -8.35 -12.23 12.64
CA SER A 83 -8.72 -11.02 13.38
C SER A 83 -7.75 -9.86 13.08
N HIS A 84 -6.45 -10.14 13.00
CA HIS A 84 -5.44 -9.14 12.58
C HIS A 84 -5.63 -8.70 11.13
N ILE A 85 -5.89 -9.64 10.20
CA ILE A 85 -6.17 -9.34 8.80
C ILE A 85 -7.46 -8.50 8.70
N GLN A 86 -8.50 -8.84 9.46
CA GLN A 86 -9.75 -8.08 9.49
C GLN A 86 -9.50 -6.63 9.91
N SER A 87 -8.81 -6.41 11.04
CA SER A 87 -8.46 -5.07 11.53
C SER A 87 -7.62 -4.28 10.51
N TYR A 88 -6.64 -4.93 9.88
CA TYR A 88 -5.85 -4.34 8.80
C TYR A 88 -6.73 -3.93 7.61
N LEU A 89 -7.59 -4.82 7.10
CA LEU A 89 -8.47 -4.54 5.96
C LEU A 89 -9.54 -3.48 6.29
N GLU A 90 -9.99 -3.41 7.53
CA GLU A 90 -10.86 -2.34 8.03
C GLU A 90 -10.16 -0.98 7.94
N ASN A 91 -8.93 -0.87 8.45
CA ASN A 91 -8.16 0.36 8.38
C ASN A 91 -7.81 0.75 6.94
N VAL A 92 -7.45 -0.21 6.08
CA VAL A 92 -7.27 0.02 4.64
C VAL A 92 -8.57 0.52 4.00
N SER A 93 -9.73 -0.03 4.39
CA SER A 93 -11.01 0.43 3.89
C SER A 93 -11.35 1.85 4.37
N LYS A 94 -11.02 2.21 5.62
CA LYS A 94 -11.21 3.56 6.16
C LYS A 94 -10.34 4.57 5.40
N VAL A 95 -9.06 4.26 5.21
CA VAL A 95 -8.12 5.06 4.41
C VAL A 95 -8.66 5.24 2.99
N ARG A 96 -9.09 4.17 2.31
CA ARG A 96 -9.60 4.27 0.94
C ARG A 96 -10.85 5.15 0.83
N LYS A 97 -11.79 5.02 1.77
CA LYS A 97 -12.98 5.88 1.81
C LYS A 97 -12.58 7.34 1.99
N LYS A 98 -11.69 7.61 2.95
CA LYS A 98 -11.20 8.97 3.21
C LYS A 98 -10.43 9.55 2.01
N LEU A 99 -9.62 8.74 1.33
CA LEU A 99 -8.94 9.14 0.09
C LEU A 99 -9.94 9.58 -0.97
N ILE A 100 -11.02 8.80 -1.20
CA ILE A 100 -12.04 9.15 -2.18
C ILE A 100 -12.73 10.46 -1.78
N GLU A 101 -13.14 10.61 -0.52
CA GLU A 101 -13.76 11.84 -0.02
C GLU A 101 -12.85 13.07 -0.20
N VAL A 102 -11.58 12.96 0.18
CA VAL A 102 -10.61 14.06 0.11
C VAL A 102 -10.21 14.38 -1.32
N ALA A 103 -10.09 13.38 -2.21
CA ALA A 103 -9.68 13.57 -3.60
C ALA A 103 -10.81 14.04 -4.52
N THR A 104 -12.08 13.80 -4.17
CA THR A 104 -13.23 14.16 -5.02
C THR A 104 -13.25 15.65 -5.35
N TYR A 105 -13.09 16.52 -4.35
CA TYR A 105 -13.10 17.98 -4.56
C TYR A 105 -11.92 18.48 -5.43
N PRO A 106 -10.65 18.17 -5.12
CA PRO A 106 -9.51 18.43 -5.99
C PRO A 106 -9.70 18.02 -7.45
N VAL A 107 -10.19 16.79 -7.70
CA VAL A 107 -10.33 16.26 -9.06
C VAL A 107 -11.35 17.06 -9.86
N ILE A 108 -12.50 17.40 -9.27
CA ILE A 108 -13.52 18.22 -9.92
C ILE A 108 -12.97 19.63 -10.20
N LEU A 109 -12.29 20.24 -9.22
CA LEU A 109 -11.73 21.59 -9.34
C LEU A 109 -10.64 21.66 -10.42
N LEU A 110 -9.72 20.70 -10.44
CA LEU A 110 -8.68 20.60 -11.47
C LEU A 110 -9.28 20.32 -12.86
N GLY A 111 -10.33 19.49 -12.94
CA GLY A 111 -11.06 19.26 -14.19
C GLY A 111 -11.72 20.52 -14.74
N PHE A 112 -12.35 21.31 -13.87
CA PHE A 112 -12.95 22.59 -14.25
C PHE A 112 -11.90 23.62 -14.65
N LEU A 113 -10.78 23.70 -13.90
CA LEU A 113 -9.65 24.55 -14.23
C LEU A 113 -9.07 24.20 -15.62
N LEU A 114 -8.87 22.91 -15.90
CA LEU A 114 -8.41 22.43 -17.20
C LEU A 114 -9.37 22.84 -18.33
N LEU A 115 -10.68 22.70 -18.11
CA LEU A 115 -11.71 23.10 -19.07
C LEU A 115 -11.63 24.60 -19.37
N ILE A 116 -11.57 25.46 -18.34
CA ILE A 116 -11.39 26.91 -18.51
C ILE A 116 -10.12 27.19 -19.31
N MET A 117 -8.99 26.57 -18.95
CA MET A 117 -7.71 26.79 -19.64
C MET A 117 -7.78 26.40 -21.11
N LEU A 118 -8.47 25.31 -21.47
CA LEU A 118 -8.69 24.93 -22.87
C LEU A 118 -9.60 25.91 -23.61
N GLY A 119 -10.65 26.39 -22.95
CA GLY A 119 -11.55 27.41 -23.52
C GLY A 119 -10.81 28.71 -23.81
N LEU A 120 -10.02 29.20 -22.85
CA LEU A 120 -9.17 30.38 -23.03
C LEU A 120 -8.18 30.18 -24.18
N LYS A 121 -7.51 29.03 -24.23
CA LYS A 121 -6.54 28.73 -25.29
C LYS A 121 -7.17 28.73 -26.69
N ASN A 122 -8.32 28.10 -26.86
CA ASN A 122 -8.90 27.89 -28.18
C ASN A 122 -9.71 29.09 -28.68
N TYR A 123 -10.34 29.86 -27.78
CA TYR A 123 -11.25 30.93 -28.16
C TYR A 123 -10.70 32.33 -27.87
N LEU A 124 -10.07 32.53 -26.70
CA LEU A 124 -9.69 33.86 -26.24
C LEU A 124 -8.27 34.25 -26.69
N LEU A 125 -7.28 33.36 -26.51
CA LEU A 125 -5.89 33.63 -26.88
C LEU A 125 -5.72 34.06 -28.35
N PRO A 126 -6.42 33.48 -29.35
CA PRO A 126 -6.29 33.93 -30.75
C PRO A 126 -6.75 35.36 -30.99
N GLN A 127 -7.50 35.96 -30.05
CA GLN A 127 -8.02 37.33 -30.14
C GLN A 127 -7.12 38.34 -29.39
N LEU A 128 -6.16 37.87 -28.60
CA LEU A 128 -5.21 38.70 -27.86
C LEU A 128 -3.95 38.91 -28.69
N GLU A 129 -3.37 40.11 -28.66
CA GLU A 129 -2.13 40.40 -29.39
C GLU A 129 -0.96 39.51 -28.91
N GLU A 130 -0.21 38.98 -29.88
CA GLU A 130 0.97 38.15 -29.63
C GLU A 130 2.09 39.00 -29.04
N GLY A 131 2.53 38.71 -27.80
CA GLY A 131 3.74 39.35 -27.26
C GLY A 131 3.96 39.24 -25.75
N ASN A 132 2.94 38.92 -24.95
CA ASN A 132 3.12 38.88 -23.50
C ASN A 132 3.55 37.50 -22.99
N ALA A 133 4.54 37.47 -22.09
CA ALA A 133 5.06 36.27 -21.43
C ALA A 133 3.96 35.44 -20.73
N ALA A 134 2.94 36.10 -20.17
CA ALA A 134 1.81 35.43 -19.53
C ALA A 134 0.92 34.67 -20.54
N THR A 135 0.73 35.22 -21.74
CA THR A 135 0.00 34.60 -22.86
C THR A 135 0.73 33.36 -23.38
N VAL A 136 2.06 33.43 -23.52
CA VAL A 136 2.91 32.28 -23.91
C VAL A 136 2.85 31.17 -22.87
N LEU A 137 2.95 31.51 -21.58
CA LEU A 137 2.90 30.55 -20.49
C LEU A 137 1.55 29.81 -20.47
N ILE A 138 0.42 30.50 -20.63
CA ILE A 138 -0.90 29.87 -20.66
C ILE A 138 -1.11 28.98 -21.89
N ASN A 139 -0.56 29.35 -23.06
CA ASN A 139 -0.70 28.51 -24.25
C ASN A 139 -0.03 27.13 -24.07
N HIS A 140 1.12 27.12 -23.39
CA HIS A 140 1.90 25.91 -23.13
C HIS A 140 1.50 25.17 -21.85
N LEU A 141 0.88 25.83 -20.87
CA LEU A 141 0.52 25.21 -19.59
C LEU A 141 -0.37 23.96 -19.72
N PRO A 142 -1.46 23.93 -20.52
CA PRO A 142 -2.25 22.73 -20.74
C PRO A 142 -1.43 21.58 -21.35
N THR A 143 -0.54 21.89 -22.30
CA THR A 143 0.34 20.89 -22.92
C THR A 143 1.41 20.39 -21.97
N ILE A 144 1.95 21.25 -21.10
CA ILE A 144 2.90 20.88 -20.03
C ILE A 144 2.21 19.98 -19.01
N PHE A 145 0.97 20.31 -18.61
CA PHE A 145 0.20 19.50 -17.67
C PHE A 145 -0.06 18.09 -18.23
N LEU A 146 -0.45 17.99 -19.51
CA LEU A 146 -0.66 16.72 -20.19
C LEU A 146 0.66 15.96 -20.42
N SER A 147 1.75 16.65 -20.78
CA SER A 147 3.05 16.02 -21.01
C SER A 147 3.69 15.50 -19.71
N LEU A 148 3.58 16.25 -18.60
CA LEU A 148 3.98 15.79 -17.27
C LEU A 148 3.17 14.56 -16.85
N SER A 149 1.86 14.54 -17.13
CA SER A 149 1.00 13.38 -16.85
C SER A 149 1.43 12.16 -17.68
N GLY A 150 1.77 12.34 -18.96
CA GLY A 150 2.30 11.27 -19.82
C GLY A 150 3.68 10.77 -19.38
N LEU A 151 4.58 11.68 -19.00
CA LEU A 151 5.93 11.35 -18.52
C LEU A 151 5.87 10.61 -17.18
N SER A 152 4.96 11.01 -16.29
CA SER A 152 4.63 10.28 -15.06
C SER A 152 4.18 8.84 -15.36
N LEU A 153 3.30 8.65 -16.35
CA LEU A 153 2.85 7.31 -16.77
C LEU A 153 4.03 6.46 -17.27
N VAL A 154 4.90 7.03 -18.12
CA VAL A 154 6.10 6.34 -18.61
C VAL A 154 7.06 5.99 -17.47
N ALA A 155 7.27 6.91 -16.52
CA ALA A 155 8.10 6.67 -15.34
C ALA A 155 7.53 5.56 -14.45
N VAL A 156 6.20 5.50 -14.27
CA VAL A 156 5.52 4.42 -13.54
C VAL A 156 5.70 3.09 -14.25
N LEU A 157 5.53 3.05 -15.57
CA LEU A 157 5.71 1.83 -16.36
C LEU A 157 7.18 1.35 -16.33
N ALA A 158 8.14 2.25 -16.49
CA ALA A 158 9.56 1.95 -16.38
C ALA A 158 9.93 1.44 -14.98
N GLY A 159 9.41 2.09 -13.94
CA GLY A 159 9.54 1.66 -12.54
C GLY A 159 8.93 0.28 -12.31
N MET A 160 7.78 -0.03 -12.91
CA MET A 160 7.14 -1.35 -12.81
C MET A 160 7.96 -2.44 -13.48
N VAL A 161 8.51 -2.19 -14.68
CA VAL A 161 9.39 -3.13 -15.38
C VAL A 161 10.66 -3.39 -14.57
N TRP A 162 11.27 -2.32 -14.05
CA TRP A 162 12.45 -2.42 -13.19
C TRP A 162 12.17 -3.20 -11.91
N PHE A 163 11.03 -2.95 -11.26
CA PHE A 163 10.60 -3.64 -10.05
C PHE A 163 10.33 -5.13 -10.29
N ARG A 164 9.88 -5.51 -11.48
CA ARG A 164 9.68 -6.92 -11.86
C ARG A 164 10.98 -7.67 -12.10
N LYS A 165 12.01 -7.01 -12.64
CA LYS A 165 13.30 -7.65 -13.00
C LYS A 165 14.35 -7.65 -11.88
N THR A 166 14.17 -6.80 -10.86
CA THR A 166 15.15 -6.66 -9.76
C THR A 166 14.76 -7.53 -8.57
N SER A 167 15.75 -8.06 -7.84
CA SER A 167 15.53 -8.63 -6.50
C SER A 167 14.72 -7.67 -5.63
N LYS A 168 13.70 -8.19 -4.96
CA LYS A 168 12.82 -7.42 -4.09
C LYS A 168 13.58 -6.78 -2.95
N ILE A 169 14.55 -7.45 -2.33
CA ILE A 169 15.39 -6.83 -1.30
C ILE A 169 16.05 -5.54 -1.83
N LYS A 170 16.67 -5.58 -3.02
CA LYS A 170 17.30 -4.40 -3.63
C LYS A 170 16.28 -3.33 -4.03
N ALA A 171 15.13 -3.74 -4.57
CA ALA A 171 14.08 -2.84 -4.99
C ALA A 171 13.47 -2.07 -3.81
N PHE A 172 13.09 -2.79 -2.74
CA PHE A 172 12.54 -2.20 -1.53
C PHE A 172 13.56 -1.35 -0.78
N SER A 173 14.85 -1.72 -0.76
CA SER A 173 15.91 -0.88 -0.18
C SER A 173 16.05 0.47 -0.89
N ARG A 174 15.95 0.49 -2.23
CA ARG A 174 15.98 1.76 -3.00
C ARG A 174 14.70 2.58 -2.80
N LEU A 175 13.55 1.94 -2.72
CA LEU A 175 12.29 2.63 -2.42
C LEU A 175 12.29 3.23 -1.01
N ALA A 176 12.92 2.55 -0.04
CA ALA A 176 13.08 3.04 1.32
C ALA A 176 14.01 4.26 1.43
N ALA A 177 14.88 4.50 0.44
CA ALA A 177 15.74 5.68 0.38
C ALA A 177 15.00 6.95 -0.08
N LEU A 178 13.77 6.83 -0.62
CA LEU A 178 13.01 7.99 -1.07
C LEU A 178 12.55 8.85 0.11
N PRO A 179 12.69 10.19 0.03
CA PRO A 179 12.17 11.07 1.07
C PRO A 179 10.65 10.92 1.18
N PHE A 180 10.12 11.04 2.40
CA PHE A 180 8.70 10.86 2.75
C PHE A 180 8.16 9.44 2.54
N PHE A 181 8.13 8.93 1.30
CA PHE A 181 7.62 7.59 0.96
C PHE A 181 8.43 6.47 1.61
N GLY A 182 9.75 6.61 1.68
CA GLY A 182 10.63 5.59 2.25
C GLY A 182 10.36 5.34 3.73
N LYS A 183 10.07 6.39 4.51
CA LYS A 183 9.68 6.26 5.92
C LYS A 183 8.36 5.52 6.08
N LEU A 184 7.38 5.82 5.23
CA LEU A 184 6.08 5.14 5.26
C LEU A 184 6.22 3.65 4.91
N LEU A 185 7.05 3.34 3.91
CA LEU A 185 7.38 1.97 3.51
C LEU A 185 8.10 1.21 4.63
N GLN A 186 9.08 1.86 5.28
CA GLN A 186 9.79 1.30 6.43
C GLN A 186 8.84 0.96 7.58
N THR A 187 7.95 1.88 7.94
CA THR A 187 6.95 1.64 9.00
C THR A 187 6.03 0.47 8.63
N TYR A 188 5.54 0.41 7.38
CA TYR A 188 4.69 -0.69 6.90
C TYR A 188 5.39 -2.05 6.97
N LEU A 189 6.58 -2.16 6.38
CA LEU A 189 7.31 -3.43 6.33
C LEU A 189 7.72 -3.85 7.74
N THR A 190 8.18 -2.92 8.57
CA THR A 190 8.50 -3.21 9.97
C THR A 190 7.27 -3.75 10.71
N ALA A 191 6.11 -3.10 10.58
CA ALA A 191 4.87 -3.54 11.22
C ALA A 191 4.43 -4.94 10.75
N TYR A 192 4.53 -5.19 9.44
CA TYR A 192 4.18 -6.48 8.85
C TYR A 192 5.10 -7.60 9.35
N TYR A 193 6.41 -7.48 9.15
CA TYR A 193 7.35 -8.55 9.50
C TYR A 193 7.46 -8.76 11.01
N ALA A 194 7.43 -7.69 11.83
CA ALA A 194 7.41 -7.83 13.28
C ALA A 194 6.17 -8.60 13.76
N ARG A 195 4.99 -8.37 13.16
CA ARG A 195 3.80 -9.14 13.51
C ARG A 195 3.93 -10.61 13.14
N GLU A 196 4.37 -10.91 11.91
CA GLU A 196 4.49 -12.30 11.45
C GLU A 196 5.53 -13.07 12.27
N TRP A 197 6.71 -12.51 12.47
CA TRP A 197 7.74 -13.13 13.30
C TRP A 197 7.31 -13.22 14.77
N GLY A 198 6.71 -12.16 15.32
CA GLY A 198 6.21 -12.14 16.69
C GLY A 198 5.16 -13.23 16.94
N SER A 199 4.24 -13.42 15.99
CA SER A 199 3.21 -14.44 16.04
C SER A 199 3.79 -15.86 15.97
N LEU A 200 4.71 -16.11 15.04
CA LEU A 200 5.33 -17.44 14.90
C LEU A 200 6.21 -17.79 16.12
N ILE A 201 7.03 -16.86 16.59
CA ILE A 201 7.86 -17.05 17.79
C ILE A 201 7.00 -17.24 19.04
N GLY A 202 5.90 -16.48 19.15
CA GLY A 202 4.93 -16.64 20.24
C GLY A 202 4.22 -18.01 20.24
N GLN A 203 4.18 -18.68 19.10
CA GLN A 203 3.67 -20.06 18.95
C GLN A 203 4.75 -21.12 19.23
N GLY A 204 5.97 -20.71 19.61
CA GLY A 204 7.05 -21.60 19.99
C GLY A 204 7.94 -22.07 18.83
N LEU A 205 7.80 -21.48 17.64
CA LEU A 205 8.71 -21.77 16.54
C LEU A 205 10.07 -21.13 16.78
N ASP A 206 11.13 -21.85 16.42
CA ASP A 206 12.47 -21.30 16.38
C ASP A 206 12.76 -20.53 15.07
N LEU A 207 13.84 -19.75 15.06
CA LEU A 207 14.20 -18.94 13.89
C LEU A 207 14.47 -19.78 12.63
N PRO A 208 15.18 -20.92 12.67
CA PRO A 208 15.36 -21.78 11.50
C PRO A 208 14.04 -22.27 10.88
N GLN A 209 13.08 -22.70 11.70
CA GLN A 209 11.74 -23.10 11.23
C GLN A 209 11.03 -21.94 10.54
N ILE A 210 11.03 -20.76 11.16
CA ILE A 210 10.44 -19.55 10.59
C ILE A 210 11.06 -19.24 9.24
N VAL A 211 12.40 -19.24 9.16
CA VAL A 211 13.12 -18.95 7.94
C VAL A 211 12.81 -19.96 6.83
N GLY A 212 12.69 -21.26 7.15
CA GLY A 212 12.25 -22.27 6.18
C GLY A 212 10.86 -21.97 5.61
N LEU A 213 9.90 -21.65 6.48
CA LEU A 213 8.53 -21.30 6.07
C LEU A 213 8.49 -20.04 5.20
N MET A 214 9.36 -19.06 5.47
CA MET A 214 9.44 -17.83 4.66
C MET A 214 9.73 -18.13 3.20
N GLN A 215 10.53 -19.16 2.91
CA GLN A 215 10.96 -19.49 1.56
C GLN A 215 9.84 -20.12 0.71
N GLU A 216 8.90 -20.78 1.35
CA GLU A 216 7.76 -21.44 0.69
C GLU A 216 6.65 -20.45 0.29
N GLN A 217 6.70 -19.21 0.80
CA GLN A 217 5.64 -18.24 0.58
C GLN A 217 5.61 -17.69 -0.84
N GLN A 218 4.41 -17.32 -1.31
CA GLN A 218 4.20 -16.70 -2.62
C GLN A 218 4.80 -15.29 -2.72
N SER A 219 4.87 -14.56 -1.60
CA SER A 219 5.47 -13.24 -1.54
C SER A 219 6.97 -13.31 -1.83
N GLN A 220 7.38 -12.77 -2.99
CA GLN A 220 8.78 -12.81 -3.40
C GLN A 220 9.72 -12.09 -2.42
N LEU A 221 9.28 -10.98 -1.80
CA LEU A 221 10.10 -10.31 -0.79
C LEU A 221 10.28 -11.19 0.46
N PHE A 222 9.21 -11.86 0.89
CA PHE A 222 9.24 -12.73 2.07
C PHE A 222 10.18 -13.92 1.83
N ARG A 223 10.11 -14.51 0.64
CA ARG A 223 11.00 -15.59 0.18
C ARG A 223 12.46 -15.16 0.10
N GLU A 224 12.74 -14.02 -0.54
CA GLU A 224 14.11 -13.51 -0.66
C GLU A 224 14.72 -13.20 0.72
N ILE A 225 13.95 -12.63 1.66
CA ILE A 225 14.42 -12.38 3.03
C ILE A 225 14.68 -13.71 3.75
N GLY A 226 13.82 -14.72 3.57
CA GLY A 226 14.05 -16.06 4.14
C GLY A 226 15.37 -16.67 3.66
N GLN A 227 15.61 -16.67 2.35
CA GLN A 227 16.86 -17.20 1.76
C GLN A 227 18.10 -16.49 2.29
N ASP A 228 18.05 -15.16 2.37
CA ASP A 228 19.17 -14.33 2.84
C ASP A 228 19.43 -14.52 4.35
N LEU A 229 18.37 -14.66 5.16
CA LEU A 229 18.47 -14.98 6.58
C LEU A 229 19.02 -16.39 6.83
N GLU A 230 18.58 -17.39 6.05
CA GLU A 230 19.10 -18.77 6.18
C GLU A 230 20.60 -18.81 5.97
N GLN A 231 21.09 -18.14 4.92
CA GLN A 231 22.50 -18.04 4.63
C GLN A 231 23.27 -17.32 5.75
N SER A 232 22.74 -16.20 6.25
CA SER A 232 23.35 -15.43 7.33
C SER A 232 23.46 -16.23 8.64
N LEU A 233 22.37 -16.87 9.05
CA LEU A 233 22.32 -17.67 10.28
C LEU A 233 23.23 -18.90 10.18
N SER A 234 23.29 -19.55 9.02
CA SER A 234 24.19 -20.69 8.77
C SER A 234 25.67 -20.30 8.86
N ASN A 235 25.99 -19.04 8.58
CA ASN A 235 27.33 -18.47 8.73
C ASN A 235 27.65 -17.98 10.17
N GLY A 236 26.74 -18.20 11.13
CA GLY A 236 26.92 -17.82 12.53
C GLY A 236 26.68 -16.33 12.82
N GLN A 237 26.12 -15.58 11.88
CA GLN A 237 25.75 -14.18 12.12
C GLN A 237 24.49 -14.10 12.99
N SER A 238 24.40 -13.09 13.85
CA SER A 238 23.24 -12.93 14.71
C SER A 238 22.05 -12.34 13.95
N PHE A 239 20.84 -12.78 14.31
CA PHE A 239 19.60 -12.35 13.65
C PHE A 239 19.39 -10.83 13.71
N HIS A 240 19.63 -10.21 14.88
CA HIS A 240 19.45 -8.77 15.06
C HIS A 240 20.46 -7.94 14.25
N GLU A 241 21.71 -8.39 14.14
CA GLU A 241 22.72 -7.75 13.29
C GLU A 241 22.36 -7.83 11.81
N HIS A 242 21.90 -8.99 11.34
CA HIS A 242 21.56 -9.16 9.93
C HIS A 242 20.34 -8.33 9.53
N ILE A 243 19.31 -8.26 10.38
CA ILE A 243 18.13 -7.41 10.15
C ILE A 243 18.51 -5.95 9.94
N LYS A 244 19.52 -5.45 10.66
CA LYS A 244 20.00 -4.08 10.57
C LYS A 244 20.52 -3.71 9.18
N THR A 245 20.90 -4.69 8.36
CA THR A 245 21.39 -4.49 6.99
C THR A 245 20.26 -4.14 6.00
N TYR A 246 19.01 -4.49 6.31
CA TYR A 246 17.87 -4.18 5.46
C TYR A 246 17.44 -2.71 5.63
N ALA A 247 17.77 -1.88 4.63
CA ALA A 247 17.45 -0.45 4.63
C ALA A 247 15.93 -0.13 4.65
N PHE A 248 15.09 -1.12 4.34
CA PHE A 248 13.63 -1.00 4.36
C PHE A 248 12.99 -1.40 5.70
N PHE A 249 13.78 -1.77 6.71
CA PHE A 249 13.30 -1.86 8.09
C PHE A 249 13.69 -0.63 8.90
N LYS A 250 12.89 -0.33 9.92
CA LYS A 250 13.26 0.66 10.95
C LYS A 250 14.47 0.14 11.73
N ARG A 251 15.40 1.03 12.08
CA ARG A 251 16.61 0.66 12.84
C ARG A 251 16.25 0.10 14.22
N GLU A 252 15.17 0.60 14.79
CA GLU A 252 14.62 0.20 16.07
C GLU A 252 14.20 -1.27 16.09
N LEU A 253 13.83 -1.87 14.94
CA LEU A 253 13.47 -3.29 14.86
C LEU A 253 14.61 -4.19 15.33
N SER A 254 15.85 -3.89 14.90
CA SER A 254 17.04 -4.64 15.33
C SER A 254 17.24 -4.59 16.85
N LEU A 255 17.00 -3.43 17.47
CA LEU A 255 17.09 -3.25 18.93
C LEU A 255 16.00 -4.02 19.68
N ILE A 256 14.76 -4.01 19.17
CA ILE A 256 13.66 -4.80 19.74
C ILE A 256 13.97 -6.30 19.66
N VAL A 257 14.56 -6.74 18.55
CA VAL A 257 14.97 -8.14 18.39
C VAL A 257 16.07 -8.50 19.38
N GLU A 258 17.12 -7.70 19.48
CA GLU A 258 18.23 -7.90 20.43
C GLU A 258 17.71 -8.01 21.88
N TYR A 259 16.95 -7.02 22.33
CA TYR A 259 16.40 -6.99 23.68
C TYR A 259 15.43 -8.15 23.95
N GLY A 260 14.56 -8.44 22.99
CA GLY A 260 13.60 -9.54 23.06
C GLY A 260 14.27 -10.91 23.15
N GLN A 261 15.37 -11.12 22.42
CA GLN A 261 16.17 -12.36 22.50
C GLN A 261 16.80 -12.51 23.89
N VAL A 262 17.48 -11.46 24.38
CA VAL A 262 18.14 -11.47 25.70
C VAL A 262 17.15 -11.74 26.84
N LYS A 263 15.92 -11.22 26.74
CA LYS A 263 14.87 -11.42 27.74
C LYS A 263 14.01 -12.66 27.52
N SER A 264 14.28 -13.46 26.49
CA SER A 264 13.43 -14.61 26.09
C SER A 264 11.96 -14.23 25.88
N LYS A 265 11.71 -13.02 25.40
CA LYS A 265 10.38 -12.42 25.17
C LYS A 265 10.19 -11.90 23.74
N LEU A 266 11.03 -12.35 22.81
CA LEU A 266 11.07 -11.83 21.43
C LEU A 266 9.68 -11.82 20.75
N GLY A 267 8.91 -12.91 20.88
CA GLY A 267 7.58 -13.01 20.26
C GLY A 267 6.61 -11.93 20.74
N SER A 268 6.54 -11.70 22.05
CA SER A 268 5.65 -10.68 22.64
C SER A 268 6.13 -9.26 22.32
N GLU A 269 7.43 -8.99 22.40
CA GLU A 269 8.00 -7.67 22.10
C GLU A 269 7.76 -7.27 20.64
N LEU A 270 7.96 -8.20 19.70
CA LEU A 270 7.67 -7.98 18.28
C LEU A 270 6.18 -7.75 18.02
N THR A 271 5.29 -8.44 18.73
CA THR A 271 3.84 -8.27 18.59
C THR A 271 3.39 -6.88 19.05
N VAL A 272 3.89 -6.41 20.20
CA VAL A 272 3.61 -5.06 20.72
C VAL A 272 4.16 -4.01 19.77
N TYR A 273 5.43 -4.16 19.37
CA TYR A 273 6.08 -3.22 18.46
C TYR A 273 5.40 -3.14 17.08
N ALA A 274 4.90 -4.27 16.59
CA ALA A 274 4.12 -4.31 15.35
C ALA A 274 2.83 -3.51 15.44
N ALA A 275 2.11 -3.59 16.57
CA ALA A 275 0.88 -2.84 16.78
C ALA A 275 1.15 -1.33 16.78
N GLU A 276 2.20 -0.88 17.48
CA GLU A 276 2.63 0.52 17.46
C GLU A 276 3.00 0.99 16.06
N CYS A 277 3.75 0.18 15.29
CA CYS A 277 4.11 0.52 13.92
C CYS A 277 2.89 0.58 12.99
N TRP A 278 1.88 -0.28 13.17
CA TRP A 278 0.64 -0.21 12.41
C TRP A 278 -0.14 1.08 12.69
N GLU A 279 -0.24 1.47 13.96
CA GLU A 279 -0.88 2.73 14.36
C GLU A 279 -0.13 3.94 13.76
N ASP A 280 1.21 3.98 13.87
CA ASP A 280 2.04 5.02 13.26
C ASP A 280 1.86 5.07 11.73
N PHE A 281 1.83 3.91 11.06
CA PHE A 281 1.60 3.82 9.62
C PHE A 281 0.26 4.46 9.23
N PHE A 282 -0.85 4.01 9.82
CA PHE A 282 -2.18 4.54 9.49
C PHE A 282 -2.32 6.02 9.87
N SER A 283 -1.74 6.45 10.99
CA SER A 283 -1.70 7.86 11.40
C SER A 283 -0.97 8.73 10.38
N ARG A 284 0.20 8.31 9.89
CA ARG A 284 0.94 9.01 8.84
C ARG A 284 0.18 9.10 7.53
N VAL A 285 -0.47 8.00 7.10
CA VAL A 285 -1.33 8.00 5.91
C VAL A 285 -2.45 9.02 6.07
N ASN A 286 -3.12 9.05 7.23
CA ASN A 286 -4.19 9.99 7.51
C ASN A 286 -3.72 11.45 7.51
N ARG A 287 -2.57 11.75 8.11
CA ARG A 287 -1.97 13.10 8.08
C ARG A 287 -1.59 13.52 6.66
N ALA A 288 -1.01 12.62 5.88
CA ALA A 288 -0.66 12.88 4.48
C ALA A 288 -1.91 13.27 3.67
N MET A 289 -3.03 12.57 3.86
CA MET A 289 -4.30 12.91 3.20
C MET A 289 -4.79 14.31 3.54
N GLN A 290 -4.63 14.77 4.79
CA GLN A 290 -5.07 16.10 5.21
C GLN A 290 -4.29 17.24 4.53
N LEU A 291 -3.03 17.00 4.13
CA LEU A 291 -2.20 18.00 3.44
C LEU A 291 -2.53 18.13 1.95
N ILE A 292 -3.17 17.13 1.33
CA ILE A 292 -3.48 17.14 -0.10
C ILE A 292 -4.39 18.32 -0.44
N GLN A 293 -5.44 18.56 0.35
CA GLN A 293 -6.44 19.58 0.03
C GLN A 293 -5.88 21.02 0.06
N PRO A 294 -5.16 21.47 1.11
CA PRO A 294 -4.54 22.80 1.12
C PRO A 294 -3.55 23.01 -0.03
N LEU A 295 -2.73 22.00 -0.35
CA LEU A 295 -1.76 22.09 -1.45
C LEU A 295 -2.46 22.26 -2.81
N VAL A 296 -3.54 21.53 -3.05
CA VAL A 296 -4.33 21.68 -4.28
C VAL A 296 -4.97 23.06 -4.35
N PHE A 297 -5.52 23.58 -3.25
CA PHE A 297 -6.13 24.91 -3.25
C PHE A 297 -5.12 26.02 -3.49
N LEU A 298 -3.93 25.93 -2.88
CA LEU A 298 -2.84 26.87 -3.16
C LEU A 298 -2.43 26.82 -4.63
N PHE A 299 -2.31 25.62 -5.19
CA PHE A 299 -2.01 25.42 -6.60
C PHE A 299 -3.08 26.04 -7.51
N VAL A 300 -4.36 25.80 -7.24
CA VAL A 300 -5.47 26.35 -8.03
C VAL A 300 -5.54 27.88 -7.91
N ALA A 301 -5.37 28.43 -6.70
CA ALA A 301 -5.34 29.88 -6.50
C ALA A 301 -4.22 30.54 -7.31
N LEU A 302 -3.02 29.96 -7.30
CA LEU A 302 -1.90 30.41 -8.13
C LEU A 302 -2.26 30.38 -9.62
N MET A 303 -2.90 29.31 -10.10
CA MET A 303 -3.32 29.20 -11.49
C MET A 303 -4.34 30.27 -11.88
N VAL A 304 -5.33 30.56 -11.02
CA VAL A 304 -6.33 31.61 -11.29
C VAL A 304 -5.67 32.99 -11.42
N VAL A 305 -4.70 33.32 -10.57
CA VAL A 305 -3.96 34.59 -10.65
C VAL A 305 -3.17 34.69 -11.96
N LEU A 306 -2.50 33.61 -12.39
CA LEU A 306 -1.79 33.59 -13.67
C LEU A 306 -2.73 33.77 -14.86
N ILE A 307 -3.91 33.13 -14.81
CA ILE A 307 -4.96 33.29 -15.83
C ILE A 307 -5.40 34.75 -15.92
N TYR A 308 -5.70 35.36 -14.79
CA TYR A 308 -6.12 36.75 -14.71
C TYR A 308 -5.06 37.72 -15.26
N ALA A 309 -3.80 37.52 -14.87
CA ALA A 309 -2.68 38.34 -15.33
C ALA A 309 -2.51 38.28 -16.86
N ALA A 310 -2.61 37.08 -17.46
CA ALA A 310 -2.50 36.93 -18.91
C ALA A 310 -3.65 37.56 -19.69
N MET A 311 -4.84 37.68 -19.09
CA MET A 311 -5.98 38.33 -19.72
C MET A 311 -5.92 39.85 -19.61
N LEU A 312 -5.59 40.38 -18.43
CA LEU A 312 -5.65 41.84 -18.20
C LEU A 312 -4.41 42.60 -18.65
N LEU A 313 -3.21 42.02 -18.54
CA LEU A 313 -1.98 42.72 -18.93
C LEU A 313 -2.03 43.20 -20.40
N PRO A 314 -2.45 42.38 -21.39
CA PRO A 314 -2.60 42.87 -22.77
C PRO A 314 -3.65 43.98 -22.92
N ILE A 315 -4.76 43.90 -22.18
CA ILE A 315 -5.82 44.92 -22.25
C ILE A 315 -5.30 46.28 -21.75
N TYR A 316 -4.55 46.29 -20.65
CA TYR A 316 -3.97 47.53 -20.12
C TYR A 316 -2.88 48.09 -21.03
N GLN A 317 -2.03 47.24 -21.60
CA GLN A 317 -1.01 47.68 -22.57
C GLN A 317 -1.64 48.34 -23.80
N ASN A 318 -2.79 47.84 -24.24
CA ASN A 318 -3.52 48.40 -25.38
C ASN A 318 -4.34 49.67 -25.03
N MET A 319 -4.52 49.98 -23.75
CA MET A 319 -5.17 51.21 -23.28
C MET A 319 -4.19 52.37 -23.02
N GLU A 320 -2.89 52.09 -22.86
CA GLU A 320 -1.84 53.11 -22.64
C GLU A 320 -1.24 53.66 -23.95
N LEU A 321 -1.78 53.27 -25.11
CA LEU A 321 -1.50 53.82 -26.44
C LEU A 321 -2.72 54.58 -26.98
#